data_AF-A0A8E2WG07-F1
#
_entry.id   AF-A0A8E2WG07-F1
#
_cell.length_a   1.000
_cell.length_b   1.000
_cell.length_c   1.000
_cell.angle_alpha   90.00
_cell.angle_beta   90.00
_cell.angle_gamma   90.00
#
_symmetry.space_group_name_H-M   'P 1'
#
loop_
_entity.id
_entity.type
_entity.pdbx_description
1 polymer ?
#
loop_
_entity_poly.entity_id
_entity_poly.type
_entity_poly.pdbx_seq_one_letter_code
_entity_poly.pdbx_strand_id
1 'polypeptide(L)' 'MDGGTVARVVRSRRAEFAEGDIVLSHSGWQSFALSVGVGPRKLDPVAAPVTTALGVLCMPCFTAYAGLLTIG' A
#
# COMPACT_ATOMS: atom_id res chain seq x y z
N MET A 1 0.20 -16.84 1.62
CA MET A 1 1.45 -16.30 1.02
C MET A 1 1.33 -14.79 1.06
N ASP A 2 2.18 -14.15 1.85
CA ASP A 2 2.12 -12.70 2.11
C ASP A 2 3.01 -11.92 1.15
N GLY A 3 2.46 -10.83 0.63
CA GLY A 3 3.13 -9.87 -0.23
C GLY A 3 2.34 -8.56 -0.24
N GLY A 4 3.02 -7.46 -0.55
CA GLY A 4 2.35 -6.17 -0.74
C GLY A 4 1.38 -6.26 -1.92
N THR A 5 0.17 -5.78 -1.74
CA THR A 5 -0.86 -5.71 -2.78
C THR A 5 -1.40 -4.29 -2.89
N VAL A 6 -1.66 -3.87 -4.13
CA VAL A 6 -2.43 -2.65 -4.39
C VAL A 6 -3.88 -3.06 -4.50
N ALA A 7 -4.71 -2.55 -3.59
CA ALA A 7 -6.12 -2.87 -3.48
C ALA A 7 -6.96 -1.61 -3.57
N ARG A 8 -8.23 -1.78 -3.96
CA ARG A 8 -9.24 -0.72 -3.93
C ARG A 8 -10.23 -1.01 -2.81
N VAL A 9 -10.56 0.00 -2.02
CA VAL A 9 -11.60 -0.10 -1.00
C VAL A 9 -12.95 -0.23 -1.70
N VAL A 10 -13.58 -1.40 -1.58
CA VAL A 10 -14.91 -1.66 -2.16
C VAL A 10 -16.03 -1.23 -1.21
N ARG A 11 -15.80 -1.34 0.11
CA ARG A 11 -16.73 -0.91 1.16
C ARG A 11 -15.95 -0.52 2.40
N SER A 12 -16.33 0.56 3.07
CA SER A 12 -15.70 1.00 4.32
C SER A 12 -16.73 1.31 5.40
N ARG A 13 -16.36 1.03 6.66
CA ARG A 13 -17.07 1.49 7.87
C ARG A 13 -16.17 2.39 8.73
N ARG A 14 -15.05 2.87 8.17
CA ARG A 14 -14.03 3.68 8.85
C ARG A 14 -14.00 5.04 8.18
N ALA A 15 -14.08 6.12 8.96
CA ALA A 15 -14.01 7.49 8.43
C ALA A 15 -12.70 7.78 7.68
N GLU A 16 -11.63 7.06 8.05
CA GLU A 16 -10.31 7.20 7.43
C GLU A 16 -10.24 6.67 6.00
N PHE A 17 -11.14 5.77 5.57
CA PHE A 17 -11.10 5.14 4.25
C PHE A 17 -12.43 5.29 3.54
N ALA A 18 -12.43 5.80 2.32
CA ALA A 18 -13.62 5.93 1.48
C ALA A 18 -13.67 4.81 0.44
N GLU A 19 -14.89 4.49 -0.02
CA GLU A 19 -15.06 3.60 -1.18
C GLU A 19 -14.38 4.22 -2.41
N GLY A 20 -13.62 3.41 -3.14
CA GLY A 20 -12.82 3.86 -4.27
C GLY A 20 -11.36 4.20 -3.94
N ASP A 21 -11.02 4.40 -2.65
CA ASP A 21 -9.63 4.66 -2.26
C ASP A 21 -8.71 3.51 -2.70
N ILE A 22 -7.55 3.87 -3.24
CA ILE A 22 -6.48 2.92 -3.56
C ILE A 22 -5.54 2.84 -2.37
N VAL A 23 -5.25 1.62 -1.92
CA VAL A 23 -4.42 1.36 -0.75
C VAL A 23 -3.35 0.32 -1.05
N LEU A 24 -2.17 0.51 -0.46
CA LEU A 24 -1.19 -0.55 -0.30
C LEU A 24 -1.54 -1.35 0.94
N SER A 25 -1.72 -2.66 0.81
CA SER A 25 -2.07 -3.58 1.89
C SER A 25 -1.18 -4.82 1.87
N HIS A 26 -1.19 -5.58 2.96
CA HIS A 26 -0.56 -6.90 3.05
C HIS A 26 -1.65 -7.95 3.29
N SER A 27 -2.60 -8.00 2.35
CA SER A 27 -3.78 -8.85 2.46
C SER A 27 -3.62 -10.22 1.81
N GLY A 28 -2.41 -10.59 1.36
CA GLY A 28 -2.16 -11.83 0.65
C GLY A 28 -2.78 -11.89 -0.74
N TRP A 29 -2.58 -13.02 -1.42
CA TRP A 29 -3.01 -13.24 -2.81
C TRP A 29 -4.45 -13.74 -2.86
N GLN A 30 -5.39 -12.79 -2.81
CA GLN A 30 -6.82 -13.05 -2.87
C GLN A 30 -7.55 -11.86 -3.47
N SER A 31 -8.73 -12.10 -4.04
CA SER A 31 -9.52 -11.04 -4.68
C SER A 31 -10.18 -10.08 -3.67
N PHE A 32 -10.42 -10.54 -2.44
CA PHE A 32 -11.04 -9.76 -1.38
C PHE A 32 -10.42 -10.09 -0.04
N ALA A 33 -10.33 -9.10 0.84
CA ALA A 33 -9.90 -9.26 2.21
C ALA A 33 -10.66 -8.30 3.11
N LEU A 34 -10.94 -8.73 4.34
CA LEU A 34 -11.39 -7.84 5.39
C LEU A 34 -10.18 -7.21 6.07
N SER A 35 -10.22 -5.90 6.25
CA SER A 35 -9.21 -5.17 7.02
C SER A 35 -9.87 -4.48 8.21
N VAL A 36 -9.22 -4.56 9.36
CA VAL A 36 -9.58 -3.78 10.56
C VAL A 36 -9.10 -2.34 10.48
N GLY A 37 -8.62 -1.89 9.31
CA GLY A 37 -8.14 -0.52 9.07
C GLY A 37 -6.74 -0.23 9.61
N VAL A 38 -6.02 -1.23 10.12
CA VAL A 38 -4.65 -1.10 10.63
C VAL A 38 -3.68 -1.67 9.60
N GLY A 39 -2.76 -0.83 9.10
CA GLY A 39 -1.73 -1.25 8.14
C GLY A 39 -1.94 -0.84 6.68
N PRO A 40 -3.18 -0.66 6.14
CA PRO A 40 -3.34 -0.12 4.81
C PRO A 40 -2.85 1.32 4.71
N ARG A 41 -1.98 1.60 3.73
CA ARG A 41 -1.54 2.96 3.41
C ARG A 41 -2.28 3.45 2.18
N LYS A 42 -2.94 4.61 2.26
CA LYS A 42 -3.53 5.24 1.06
C LYS A 42 -2.45 5.60 0.05
N LEU A 43 -2.77 5.38 -1.22
CA LEU A 43 -1.98 5.76 -2.36
C LEU A 43 -2.73 6.85 -3.12
N ASP A 44 -2.01 7.90 -3.51
CA ASP A 44 -2.52 8.92 -4.41
C ASP A 44 -2.09 8.59 -5.85
N PRO A 45 -3.02 8.21 -6.74
CA PRO A 45 -2.70 7.90 -8.13
C PRO A 45 -2.23 9.12 -8.94
N VAL A 46 -2.50 10.35 -8.47
CA VAL A 46 -2.06 11.59 -9.13
C VAL A 46 -0.58 11.84 -8.88
N ALA A 47 -0.10 11.52 -7.67
CA ALA A 47 1.30 11.71 -7.30
C ALA A 47 2.24 10.73 -8.02
N ALA A 48 1.81 9.48 -8.24
CA ALA A 48 2.58 8.48 -8.98
C ALA A 48 1.68 7.32 -9.47
N PRO A 49 2.07 6.58 -10.53
CA PRO A 49 1.38 5.36 -10.94
C PRO A 49 1.32 4.36 -9.79
N VAL A 50 0.14 3.79 -9.52
CA VAL A 50 -0.10 2.94 -8.34
C VAL A 50 0.79 1.68 -8.29
N THR A 51 1.24 1.20 -9.44
CA THR A 51 2.15 0.06 -9.57
C THR A 51 3.53 0.33 -8.95
N THR A 52 3.94 1.60 -8.87
CA THR A 52 5.22 1.99 -8.24
C THR A 52 5.27 1.63 -6.76
N ALA A 53 4.13 1.55 -6.07
CA ALA A 53 4.04 1.13 -4.66
C ALA A 53 4.54 -0.31 -4.43
N LEU A 54 4.55 -1.15 -5.48
CA LEU A 54 5.10 -2.51 -5.44
C LEU A 54 6.48 -2.60 -6.10
N GLY A 55 6.96 -1.50 -6.69
CA GLY A 55 8.26 -1.40 -7.35
C GLY A 55 9.14 -0.34 -6.67
N VAL A 56 9.44 0.75 -7.36
CA VAL A 56 10.41 1.76 -6.88
C VAL A 56 9.97 2.52 -5.60
N LEU A 57 8.68 2.57 -5.26
CA LEU A 57 8.19 3.17 -4.01
C LEU A 57 7.80 2.12 -2.96
N CYS A 58 8.33 0.89 -3.08
CA CYS A 58 8.05 -0.19 -2.14
C CYS A 58 8.96 -0.15 -0.90
N MET A 59 8.65 -1.03 0.06
CA MET A 59 9.41 -1.16 1.31
C MET A 59 10.89 -1.54 1.08
N PRO A 60 11.25 -2.50 0.21
CA PRO A 60 12.64 -2.73 -0.19
C PRO A 60 13.39 -1.50 -0.71
N CYS A 61 12.75 -0.65 -1.53
CA CYS A 61 13.41 0.53 -2.06
C CYS A 61 13.64 1.60 -0.99
N PHE A 62 12.72 1.73 -0.04
CA PHE A 62 12.92 2.54 1.16
C PHE A 62 14.13 2.08 1.96
N THR A 63 14.31 0.75 2.14
CA THR A 63 15.50 0.20 2.80
C THR A 63 16.79 0.59 2.10
N ALA A 64 16.84 0.52 0.77
CA ALA A 64 18.02 0.92 0.00
C ALA A 64 18.31 2.43 0.13
N TYR A 65 17.27 3.27 0.04
CA TYR A 65 17.38 4.72 0.19
C TYR A 65 17.92 5.11 1.57
N ALA A 66 17.35 4.55 2.64
CA ALA A 66 17.78 4.81 4.01
C ALA A 66 19.20 4.30 4.27
N GLY A 67 19.54 3.12 3.75
CA GLY A 67 20.90 2.58 3.86
C GLY A 67 21.94 3.49 3.21
N LEU A 68 21.63 4.08 2.06
CA LEU A 68 22.56 4.95 1.34
C LEU A 68 22.68 6.35 1.95
N LEU A 69 21.57 6.97 2.38
CA LEU A 69 21.56 8.40 2.74
C LEU A 69 21.56 8.68 4.24
N THR A 70 21.13 7.72 5.04
CA THR A 70 21.04 7.90 6.51
C THR A 70 22.18 7.20 7.24
N ILE A 71 22.67 6.08 6.69
CA ILE A 71 23.67 5.23 7.34
C ILE A 71 25.01 5.22 6.57
N GLY A 72 24.98 5.46 5.26
CA GLY A 72 26.13 5.39 4.36
C GLY A 72 27.14 6.51 4.50
#